data_AF-A0A5N4D8P7-F1
#
_entry.id   AF-A0A5N4D8P7-F1
#
_cell.length_a   1.000
_cell.length_b   1.000
_cell.length_c   1.000
_cell.angle_alpha   90.00
_cell.angle_beta   90.00
_cell.angle_gamma   90.00
#
_symmetry.space_group_name_H-M   'P 1'
#
loop_
_entity.id
_entity.type
_entity.pdbx_description
1 polymer ?
#
loop_
_entity_poly.entity_id
_entity_poly.type
_entity_poly.pdbx_seq_one_letter_code
_entity_poly.pdbx_strand_id
1 'polypeptide(L)'
;MKGGAWKQASSRAHPPPTPRPVWTRTHHLRGSALQAWQLRFSHLVGYGAKYYSYLVSRAVASLVWRECFLQDPFNRAAGERYRREMLAHGGGKEPMLMVQGLLQKCPSTDDFVDALLSDLDLDFETFLMDSE
;
A
#
# COMPACT_ATOMS: atom_id res chain seq x y z
N MET A 1 7.63 -13.09 -81.95
CA MET A 1 8.59 -12.18 -81.26
C MET A 1 7.80 -11.11 -80.51
N LYS A 2 8.39 -10.57 -79.44
CA LYS A 2 7.76 -9.97 -78.26
C LYS A 2 7.23 -8.54 -78.42
N GLY A 3 6.33 -8.16 -77.51
CA GLY A 3 6.15 -6.80 -76.97
C GLY A 3 4.79 -6.18 -77.30
N GLY A 4 3.97 -5.66 -76.38
CA GLY A 4 4.06 -5.44 -74.94
C GLY A 4 2.79 -4.66 -74.56
N ALA A 5 1.92 -5.25 -73.74
CA ALA A 5 0.67 -4.61 -73.31
C ALA A 5 0.90 -3.76 -72.06
N TRP A 6 0.77 -2.44 -72.19
CA TRP A 6 0.78 -1.52 -71.05
C TRP A 6 -0.60 -1.55 -70.36
N LYS A 7 -0.70 -2.24 -69.22
CA LYS A 7 -1.83 -2.07 -68.30
C LYS A 7 -1.54 -0.87 -67.41
N GLN A 8 -2.39 0.16 -67.49
CA GLN A 8 -2.38 1.29 -66.57
C GLN A 8 -2.63 0.80 -65.14
N ALA A 9 -1.65 1.02 -64.25
CA ALA A 9 -1.79 0.78 -62.83
C ALA A 9 -2.59 1.94 -62.22
N SER A 10 -3.81 1.67 -61.78
CA SER A 10 -4.60 2.60 -60.97
C SER A 10 -3.99 2.68 -59.57
N SER A 11 -3.18 3.71 -59.31
CA SER A 11 -2.66 4.02 -57.98
C SER A 11 -3.78 4.48 -57.06
N ARG A 12 -4.32 3.57 -56.25
CA ARG A 12 -5.21 3.94 -55.14
C ARG A 12 -4.32 4.54 -54.05
N ALA A 13 -4.33 5.87 -53.91
CA ALA A 13 -3.57 6.58 -52.88
C ALA A 13 -4.03 6.13 -51.49
N HIS A 14 -3.10 5.67 -50.64
CA HIS A 14 -3.37 5.43 -49.23
C HIS A 14 -3.56 6.79 -48.52
N PRO A 15 -4.58 6.94 -47.65
CA PRO A 15 -4.71 8.16 -46.86
C PRO A 15 -3.50 8.30 -45.91
N PRO A 16 -3.06 9.54 -45.62
CA PRO A 16 -1.97 9.77 -44.70
C PRO A 16 -2.29 9.19 -43.32
N PRO A 17 -1.30 8.63 -42.60
CA PRO A 17 -1.53 8.12 -41.25
C PRO A 17 -2.07 9.25 -40.38
N THR A 18 -3.19 8.99 -39.70
CA THR A 18 -3.76 9.91 -38.71
C THR A 18 -2.70 10.25 -37.66
N PRO A 19 -2.46 11.54 -37.35
CA PRO A 19 -1.51 11.91 -36.31
C PRO A 19 -1.97 11.31 -34.98
N ARG A 20 -1.10 10.52 -34.34
CA ARG A 20 -1.39 9.94 -33.03
C ARG A 20 -1.56 11.06 -31.99
N PRO A 21 -2.47 10.92 -31.02
CA PRO A 21 -2.67 11.91 -29.97
C PRO A 21 -1.34 12.22 -29.25
N VAL A 22 -1.09 13.50 -28.99
CA VAL A 22 0.16 14.01 -28.40
C VAL A 22 0.51 13.35 -27.06
N TRP A 23 -0.49 12.79 -26.37
CA TRP A 23 -0.35 12.06 -25.11
C TRP A 23 0.38 10.72 -25.22
N THR A 24 0.63 10.21 -26.43
CA THR A 24 1.46 9.00 -26.65
C THR A 24 2.97 9.29 -26.65
N ARG A 25 3.39 10.55 -26.52
CA ARG A 25 4.81 10.92 -26.39
C ARG A 25 5.23 10.94 -24.92
N THR A 26 5.26 9.78 -24.27
CA THR A 26 6.15 9.59 -23.12
C THR A 26 7.58 9.66 -23.65
N HIS A 27 8.28 10.75 -23.36
CA HIS A 27 9.72 10.84 -23.56
C HIS A 27 10.36 9.57 -23.00
N HIS A 28 11.06 8.84 -23.86
CA HIS A 28 11.87 7.70 -23.46
C HIS A 28 13.05 8.20 -22.61
N LEU A 29 12.77 8.57 -21.36
CA LEU A 29 13.79 8.62 -20.32
C LEU A 29 14.15 7.17 -20.04
N ARG A 30 15.16 6.69 -20.78
CA ARG A 30 15.85 5.44 -20.52
C ARG A 30 16.76 5.60 -19.29
N GLY A 31 16.21 6.13 -18.20
CA GLY A 31 16.73 5.91 -16.84
C GLY A 31 16.00 4.69 -16.30
N SER A 32 16.69 3.74 -15.68
CA SER A 32 16.03 2.54 -15.18
C SER A 32 14.85 2.97 -14.28
N ALA A 33 13.72 2.27 -14.34
CA ALA A 33 12.51 2.62 -13.60
C ALA A 33 12.74 2.82 -12.07
N LEU A 34 13.89 2.38 -11.55
CA LEU A 34 14.36 2.59 -10.18
C LEU A 34 14.93 3.99 -9.88
N GLN A 35 15.45 4.75 -10.85
CA GLN A 35 16.34 5.89 -10.56
C GLN A 35 15.62 7.17 -10.08
N ALA A 36 14.30 7.25 -10.20
CA ALA A 36 13.51 8.42 -9.79
C ALA A 36 12.20 8.04 -9.11
N TRP A 37 12.22 7.00 -8.28
CA TRP A 37 11.02 6.51 -7.58
C TRP A 37 10.42 7.56 -6.64
N GLN A 38 11.23 8.48 -6.09
CA GLN A 38 10.79 9.56 -5.20
C GLN A 38 9.79 10.49 -5.90
N LEU A 39 9.98 10.76 -7.20
CA LEU A 39 9.05 11.58 -8.00
C LEU A 39 7.73 10.84 -8.30
N ARG A 40 7.73 9.52 -8.15
CA ARG A 40 6.57 8.64 -8.35
C ARG A 40 5.96 8.21 -7.01
N PHE A 41 6.50 8.69 -5.89
CA PHE A 41 6.00 8.40 -4.56
C PHE A 41 4.83 9.33 -4.25
N SER A 42 3.63 8.91 -4.65
CA SER A 42 2.41 9.72 -4.56
C SER A 42 2.10 10.19 -3.13
N HIS A 43 2.43 9.39 -2.10
CA HIS A 43 2.27 9.76 -0.70
C HIS A 43 3.12 10.97 -0.28
N LEU A 44 4.14 11.38 -1.04
CA LEU A 44 4.87 12.61 -0.72
C LEU A 44 3.97 13.85 -0.84
N VAL A 45 3.00 13.84 -1.77
CA VAL A 45 2.06 14.94 -1.99
C VAL A 45 0.86 14.77 -1.05
N GLY A 46 0.63 15.70 -0.13
CA GLY A 46 -0.47 15.67 0.85
C GLY A 46 -0.23 14.76 2.07
N TYR A 47 0.60 13.72 1.93
CA TYR A 47 0.97 12.80 3.03
C TYR A 47 2.47 12.83 3.39
N GLY A 48 3.21 13.82 2.87
CA GLY A 48 4.62 14.03 3.18
C GLY A 48 4.89 14.08 4.69
N ALA A 49 6.04 13.53 5.08
CA ALA A 49 6.49 13.36 6.47
C ALA A 49 5.56 12.52 7.38
N LYS A 50 4.51 11.87 6.85
CA LYS A 50 3.60 11.03 7.64
C LYS A 50 3.64 9.56 7.27
N TYR A 51 4.41 9.16 6.25
CA TYR A 51 4.42 7.76 5.78
C TYR A 51 4.85 6.73 6.86
N TYR A 52 5.60 7.15 7.88
CA TYR A 52 5.93 6.30 9.02
C TYR A 52 4.69 5.87 9.84
N SER A 53 3.58 6.58 9.72
CA SER A 53 2.33 6.30 10.42
C SER A 53 1.78 4.90 10.13
N TYR A 54 2.06 4.34 8.94
CA TYR A 54 1.66 2.98 8.60
C TYR A 54 2.33 1.96 9.52
N LEU A 55 3.63 2.14 9.79
CA LEU A 55 4.39 1.26 10.67
C LEU A 55 3.90 1.39 12.12
N VAL A 56 3.67 2.63 12.58
CA VAL A 56 3.14 2.89 13.93
C VAL A 56 1.73 2.31 14.09
N SER A 57 0.86 2.50 13.09
CA SER A 57 -0.51 1.98 13.12
C SER A 57 -0.51 0.45 13.15
N ARG A 58 0.40 -0.18 12.41
CA ARG A 58 0.58 -1.64 12.45
C ARG A 58 1.02 -2.09 13.83
N ALA A 59 2.02 -1.46 14.44
CA ALA A 59 2.48 -1.78 15.79
C ALA A 59 1.36 -1.71 16.83
N VAL A 60 0.55 -0.65 16.80
CA VAL A 60 -0.59 -0.49 17.70
C VAL A 60 -1.61 -1.61 17.47
N ALA A 61 -1.94 -1.91 16.22
CA ALA A 61 -2.89 -2.98 15.88
C ALA A 61 -2.40 -4.36 16.35
N SER A 62 -1.14 -4.69 16.09
CA SER A 62 -0.49 -5.95 16.53
C SER A 62 -0.51 -6.09 18.04
N LEU A 63 -0.16 -5.02 18.77
CA LEU A 63 -0.16 -5.01 20.22
C LEU A 63 -1.59 -5.16 20.79
N VAL A 64 -2.57 -4.45 20.23
CA VAL A 64 -3.98 -4.58 20.62
C VAL A 64 -4.49 -6.00 20.37
N TRP A 65 -4.19 -6.58 19.22
CA TRP A 65 -4.58 -7.95 18.90
C TRP A 65 -4.02 -8.93 19.93
N ARG A 66 -2.70 -8.89 20.16
CA ARG A 66 -2.01 -9.79 21.09
C ARG A 66 -2.53 -9.69 22.52
N GLU A 67 -2.72 -8.47 23.02
CA GLU A 67 -3.05 -8.25 24.42
C GLU A 67 -4.55 -8.37 24.72
N CYS A 68 -5.42 -8.13 23.74
CA CYS A 68 -6.87 -8.09 23.97
C CYS A 68 -7.65 -9.24 23.34
N PHE A 69 -7.16 -9.84 22.25
CA PHE A 69 -7.98 -10.72 21.39
C PHE A 69 -7.31 -12.04 21.00
N LEU A 70 -5.99 -12.20 21.11
CA LEU A 70 -5.29 -13.41 20.69
C LEU A 70 -5.82 -14.68 21.38
N GLN A 71 -6.14 -14.59 22.67
CA GLN A 71 -6.62 -15.72 23.47
C GLN A 71 -8.11 -16.02 23.23
N ASP A 72 -8.92 -14.99 23.02
CA ASP A 72 -10.34 -15.10 22.73
C ASP A 72 -10.78 -13.94 21.80
N PRO A 73 -10.78 -14.18 20.47
CA PRO A 73 -11.11 -13.14 19.49
C PRO A 73 -12.53 -12.59 19.61
N PHE A 74 -13.43 -13.32 20.25
CA PHE A 74 -14.84 -12.95 20.40
C PHE A 74 -15.19 -12.49 21.82
N ASN A 75 -14.17 -12.17 22.63
CA ASN A 75 -14.37 -11.71 23.99
C ASN A 75 -15.21 -10.42 24.02
N ARG A 76 -16.46 -10.53 24.49
CA ARG A 76 -17.40 -9.41 24.53
C ARG A 76 -16.88 -8.24 25.39
N ALA A 77 -16.24 -8.53 26.51
CA ALA A 77 -15.73 -7.50 27.42
C ALA A 77 -14.57 -6.71 26.78
N ALA A 78 -13.66 -7.40 26.08
CA ALA A 78 -12.58 -6.77 25.33
C ALA A 78 -13.15 -5.92 24.17
N GLY A 79 -14.13 -6.43 23.43
CA GLY A 79 -14.81 -5.70 22.36
C GLY A 79 -15.51 -4.42 22.85
N GLU A 80 -16.23 -4.47 23.97
CA GLU A 80 -16.86 -3.27 24.55
C GLU A 80 -15.83 -2.25 25.04
N ARG A 81 -14.70 -2.71 25.60
CA ARG A 81 -13.59 -1.81 25.97
C ARG A 81 -12.99 -1.15 24.74
N TYR A 82 -12.75 -1.90 23.66
CA TYR A 82 -12.27 -1.37 22.38
C TYR A 82 -13.19 -0.29 21.81
N ARG A 83 -14.50 -0.57 21.81
CA ARG A 83 -15.52 0.39 21.37
C ARG A 83 -15.51 1.67 22.22
N ARG A 84 -15.49 1.55 23.55
CA ARG A 84 -15.65 2.69 24.47
C ARG A 84 -14.39 3.54 24.61
N GLU A 85 -13.21 2.92 24.68
CA GLU A 85 -11.95 3.61 25.01
C GLU A 85 -11.18 4.10 23.79
N MET A 86 -11.41 3.50 22.62
CA MET A 86 -10.73 3.85 21.38
C MET A 86 -11.69 4.36 20.30
N LEU A 87 -12.60 3.52 19.81
CA LEU A 87 -13.38 3.85 18.60
C LEU A 87 -14.39 4.99 18.80
N ALA A 88 -15.05 5.07 19.96
CA ALA A 88 -16.12 6.04 20.23
C ALA A 88 -15.66 7.50 20.19
N HIS A 89 -14.36 7.77 20.28
CA HIS A 89 -13.83 9.13 20.35
C HIS A 89 -13.55 9.76 18.99
N GLY A 90 -13.39 8.96 17.93
CA GLY A 90 -12.91 9.46 16.63
C GLY A 90 -11.62 10.27 16.79
N GLY A 91 -11.55 11.45 16.15
CA GLY A 91 -10.42 12.37 16.30
C GLY A 91 -10.48 13.29 17.52
N GLY A 92 -11.47 13.12 18.41
CA GLY A 92 -11.73 14.05 19.53
C GLY A 92 -10.96 13.78 20.82
N LYS A 93 -10.16 12.70 20.87
CA LYS A 93 -9.29 12.37 22.01
C LYS A 93 -7.87 12.16 21.50
N GLU A 94 -6.88 12.34 22.37
CA GLU A 94 -5.49 12.11 22.03
C GLU A 94 -5.27 10.60 21.76
N PRO A 95 -4.61 10.22 20.64
CA PRO A 95 -4.48 8.81 20.24
C PRO A 95 -3.80 7.91 21.28
N MET A 96 -2.72 8.36 21.93
CA MET A 96 -2.04 7.54 22.94
C MET A 96 -2.90 7.31 24.18
N LEU A 97 -3.70 8.29 24.61
CA LEU A 97 -4.69 8.11 25.68
C LEU A 97 -5.77 7.08 25.31
N MET A 98 -6.16 6.98 24.03
CA MET A 98 -7.06 5.91 23.58
C MET A 98 -6.39 4.54 23.66
N VAL A 99 -5.14 4.43 23.18
CA VAL A 99 -4.36 3.18 23.24
C VAL A 99 -4.16 2.74 24.69
N GLN A 100 -3.80 3.66 25.58
CA GLN A 100 -3.64 3.40 27.01
C GLN A 100 -4.95 2.97 27.66
N GLY A 101 -6.05 3.66 27.35
CA GLY A 101 -7.38 3.29 27.84
C GLY A 101 -7.81 1.90 27.38
N LEU A 102 -7.44 1.47 26.18
CA LEU A 102 -7.74 0.12 25.71
C LEU A 102 -6.86 -0.96 26.36
N LEU A 103 -5.54 -0.74 26.35
CA LEU A 103 -4.54 -1.69 26.85
C LEU A 103 -4.46 -1.71 28.38
N GLN A 104 -5.04 -0.73 29.06
CA GLN A 104 -4.96 -0.55 30.52
C GLN A 104 -3.51 -0.45 31.03
N LYS A 105 -2.59 -0.03 30.17
CA LYS A 105 -1.16 0.20 30.46
C LYS A 105 -0.63 1.32 29.58
N CYS A 106 0.53 1.87 29.95
CA CYS A 106 1.28 2.79 29.10
C CYS A 106 2.26 2.00 28.23
N PRO A 107 1.97 1.74 26.95
CA PRO A 107 2.92 1.05 26.08
C PRO A 107 4.14 1.92 25.83
N SER A 108 5.31 1.29 25.94
CA SER A 108 6.60 1.85 25.58
C SER A 108 6.89 1.71 24.09
N THR A 109 7.97 2.32 23.62
CA THR A 109 8.44 2.11 22.24
C THR A 109 8.83 0.65 22.02
N ASP A 110 9.42 0.01 23.02
CA ASP A 110 9.86 -1.39 22.94
C ASP A 110 8.65 -2.33 22.79
N ASP A 111 7.54 -2.08 23.52
CA ASP A 111 6.29 -2.84 23.34
C ASP A 111 5.79 -2.80 21.88
N PHE A 112 5.91 -1.64 21.22
CA PHE A 112 5.52 -1.49 19.82
C PHE A 112 6.47 -2.17 18.85
N VAL A 113 7.78 -2.10 19.11
CA VAL A 113 8.79 -2.78 18.30
C VAL A 113 8.62 -4.29 18.41
N ASP A 114 8.48 -4.82 19.62
CA ASP A 114 8.27 -6.24 19.87
C ASP A 114 6.99 -6.75 19.22
N ALA A 115 5.90 -5.97 19.29
CA ALA A 115 4.65 -6.31 18.60
C ALA A 115 4.83 -6.39 17.07
N LEU A 116 5.58 -5.47 16.47
CA LEU A 116 5.87 -5.47 15.03
C LEU A 116 6.74 -6.65 14.61
N LEU A 117 7.77 -6.97 15.40
CA LEU A 117 8.69 -8.06 15.11
C LEU A 117 7.98 -9.41 15.19
N SER A 118 7.16 -9.63 16.21
CA SER A 118 6.42 -10.88 16.34
C SER A 118 5.46 -11.13 15.17
N ASP A 119 4.84 -10.09 14.62
CA ASP A 119 3.99 -10.24 13.43
C ASP A 119 4.80 -10.63 12.18
N LEU A 120 6.04 -10.13 12.04
CA LEU A 120 6.91 -10.53 10.94
C LEU A 120 7.37 -11.98 11.08
N ASP A 121 7.72 -12.40 12.30
CA ASP A 121 8.18 -13.77 12.55
C ASP A 121 7.09 -14.81 12.24
N LEU A 122 5.82 -14.50 12.56
CA LEU A 122 4.67 -15.33 12.18
C LEU A 122 4.51 -15.47 10.66
N ASP A 123 4.71 -14.38 9.91
CA ASP A 123 4.66 -14.41 8.44
C ASP A 123 5.77 -15.31 7.86
N PHE A 124 6.97 -15.29 8.45
CA PHE A 124 8.08 -16.15 8.01
C PHE A 124 7.83 -17.64 8.28
N GLU A 125 7.39 -18.00 9.48
CA GLU A 125 7.10 -19.41 9.82
C GLU A 125 5.94 -19.97 9.00
N THR A 126 4.89 -19.15 8.78
CA THR A 126 3.74 -19.55 7.93
C THR A 126 4.19 -19.77 6.48
N PHE A 127 5.05 -18.88 5.95
CA PHE A 127 5.60 -19.03 4.60
C PHE A 127 6.44 -20.32 4.42
N LEU A 128 7.19 -20.72 5.45
CA LEU A 128 7.97 -21.96 5.43
C LEU A 128 7.10 -23.21 5.57
N MET A 129 6.05 -23.18 6.41
CA MET A 129 5.12 -24.32 6.56
C MET A 129 4.23 -24.55 5.34
N ASP A 130 3.88 -23.50 4.59
CA ASP A 130 3.08 -23.62 3.36
C ASP A 130 3.92 -24.07 2.13
N SER A 131 5.23 -24.30 2.31
CA SER A 131 6.16 -24.70 1.25
C SER A 131 6.47 -26.21 1.19
N GLU A 132 5.89 -27.02 2.09
CA GLU A 132 5.94 -28.50 2.08
C GLU A 132 4.62 -29.12 1.57
#